data_AF-A0A956V1D8-F1
#
_entry.id   AF-A0A956V1D8-F1
#
_cell.length_a   1.000
_cell.length_b   1.000
_cell.length_c   1.000
_cell.angle_alpha   90.00
_cell.angle_beta   90.00
_cell.angle_gamma   90.00
#
_symmetry.space_group_name_H-M   'P 1'
#
loop_
_entity.id
_entity.type
_entity.pdbx_description
1 polymer ?
#
loop_
_entity_poly.entity_id
_entity_poly.type
_entity_poly.pdbx_seq_one_letter_code
_entity_poly.pdbx_strand_id
1 'polypeptide(L)'
;MTRLLTWTLSILWNGSTYNQTTTDSARLISASGNYSLTPPGISSFGGRGMVSSATFTLANHDGRYSADGDGAMAAYMANNGTYQMPISLVASIGDGTSVQLFSGVIKTVREQSPTPTQTGIVTIDARTMEDMYLNRRQSTTVTAFAEMHDESYTEADIMARWLDDAGLTDGQYTIDPGLFRIPYAWLDDESLVEECWLLAAACGGRFYGDANGDLVYENATHWLKTPHTTVST
;
A
#
# COMPACT_ATOMS: atom_id res chain seq x y z
N MET A 1 -21.37 21.45 -20.37
CA MET A 1 -20.53 21.76 -19.19
C MET A 1 -19.34 20.82 -19.24
N THR A 2 -18.12 21.34 -19.30
CA THR A 2 -16.91 20.50 -19.32
C THR A 2 -16.59 20.08 -17.89
N ARG A 3 -16.56 18.78 -17.62
CA ARG A 3 -16.27 18.26 -16.29
C ARG A 3 -14.77 18.41 -16.03
N LEU A 4 -14.40 19.23 -15.03
CA LEU A 4 -13.00 19.42 -14.67
C LEU A 4 -12.52 18.22 -13.85
N LEU A 5 -11.38 17.65 -14.23
CA LEU A 5 -10.67 16.60 -13.49
C LEU A 5 -9.45 17.22 -12.84
N THR A 6 -9.32 17.06 -11.52
CA THR A 6 -8.21 17.59 -10.72
C THR A 6 -7.46 16.43 -10.09
N TRP A 7 -6.13 16.45 -10.19
CA TRP A 7 -5.26 15.44 -9.60
C TRP A 7 -4.59 15.99 -8.35
N THR A 8 -4.68 15.24 -7.26
CA THR A 8 -4.09 15.60 -5.97
C THR A 8 -3.09 14.53 -5.57
N LEU A 9 -1.80 14.78 -5.83
CA LEU A 9 -0.66 14.04 -5.30
C LEU A 9 -0.18 14.64 -3.98
N SER A 10 -0.13 13.82 -2.94
CA SER A 10 0.37 14.20 -1.61
C SER A 10 1.50 13.27 -1.20
N ILE A 11 2.64 13.85 -0.81
CA ILE A 11 3.81 13.11 -0.31
C ILE A 11 4.18 13.64 1.06
N LEU A 12 4.40 12.72 1.98
CA LEU A 12 4.64 13.05 3.38
C LEU A 12 6.14 13.03 3.70
N TRP A 13 6.86 14.05 3.26
CA TRP A 13 8.33 14.10 3.37
C TRP A 13 8.88 14.15 4.81
N ASN A 14 8.09 14.61 5.78
CA ASN A 14 8.53 14.81 7.17
C ASN A 14 8.10 13.70 8.15
N GLY A 15 7.38 12.69 7.68
CA GLY A 15 6.89 11.57 8.49
C GLY A 15 5.84 11.94 9.55
N SER A 16 5.35 13.18 9.56
CA SER A 16 4.26 13.65 10.43
C SER A 16 2.90 13.45 9.75
N THR A 17 1.78 13.80 10.36
CA THR A 17 0.44 13.74 9.73
C THR A 17 0.44 14.42 8.35
N TYR A 18 -0.40 13.97 7.40
CA TYR A 18 -0.70 14.66 6.14
C TYR A 18 -1.00 16.15 6.40
N ASN A 19 0.04 16.98 6.41
CA ASN A 19 -0.12 18.41 6.35
C ASN A 19 -0.55 18.68 4.92
N GLN A 20 -1.86 18.87 4.75
CA GLN A 20 -2.60 19.11 3.51
C GLN A 20 -2.13 20.35 2.73
N THR A 21 -0.94 20.88 3.00
CA THR A 21 -0.43 22.16 2.49
C THR A 21 0.81 22.03 1.60
N THR A 22 1.45 20.84 1.51
CA THR A 22 2.53 20.55 0.55
C THR A 22 2.07 19.56 -0.50
N THR A 23 1.00 19.93 -1.21
CA THR A 23 0.53 19.14 -2.34
C THR A 23 1.53 19.28 -3.50
N ASP A 24 2.21 18.20 -3.89
CA ASP A 24 3.20 18.21 -4.98
C ASP A 24 2.54 18.15 -6.37
N SER A 25 1.22 18.32 -6.44
CA SER A 25 0.38 18.23 -7.64
C SER A 25 0.76 19.21 -8.73
N ALA A 26 1.19 20.42 -8.36
CA ALA A 26 1.61 21.43 -9.34
C ALA A 26 2.86 21.01 -10.13
N ARG A 27 3.61 20.01 -9.63
CA ARG A 27 4.82 19.48 -10.26
C ARG A 27 4.63 18.11 -10.88
N LEU A 28 3.46 17.49 -10.73
CA LEU A 28 3.17 16.19 -11.31
C LEU A 28 3.13 16.29 -12.84
N ILE A 29 4.06 15.60 -13.51
CA ILE A 29 4.11 15.50 -14.97
C ILE A 29 3.31 14.27 -15.43
N SER A 30 3.54 13.14 -14.77
CA SER A 30 2.87 11.88 -15.10
C SER A 30 2.81 10.96 -13.88
N ALA A 31 1.75 10.16 -13.84
CA ALA A 31 1.59 9.05 -12.92
C ALA A 31 1.23 7.80 -13.73
N SER A 32 1.88 6.68 -13.42
CA SER A 32 1.60 5.37 -14.00
C SER A 32 1.61 4.34 -12.89
N GLY A 33 0.78 3.31 -12.97
CA GLY A 33 0.72 2.27 -11.94
C GLY A 33 0.21 0.95 -12.48
N ASN A 34 0.52 -0.10 -11.74
CA ASN A 34 0.08 -1.45 -12.02
C ASN A 34 -0.45 -2.07 -10.72
N TYR A 35 -1.76 -2.30 -10.68
CA TYR A 35 -2.37 -3.18 -9.70
C TYR A 35 -2.43 -4.58 -10.30
N SER A 36 -1.61 -5.47 -9.74
CA SER A 36 -1.60 -6.87 -10.12
C SER A 36 -1.89 -7.72 -8.90
N LEU A 37 -2.92 -8.55 -9.00
CA LEU A 37 -3.39 -9.42 -7.91
C LEU A 37 -2.76 -10.81 -7.97
N THR A 38 -2.08 -11.17 -9.07
CA THR A 38 -1.44 -12.49 -9.24
C THR A 38 -0.30 -12.40 -10.26
N PRO A 39 0.88 -13.00 -9.99
CA PRO A 39 1.97 -13.04 -10.94
C PRO A 39 1.54 -13.70 -12.27
N PRO A 40 2.00 -13.17 -13.43
CA PRO A 40 1.72 -13.81 -14.71
C PRO A 40 2.28 -15.25 -14.72
N GLY A 41 1.40 -16.23 -14.93
CA GLY A 41 1.75 -17.65 -15.01
C GLY A 41 1.62 -18.47 -13.71
N ILE A 42 1.14 -17.88 -12.61
CA ILE A 42 0.87 -18.59 -11.34
C ILE A 42 -0.64 -18.63 -11.06
N SER A 43 -1.13 -19.74 -10.50
CA SER A 43 -2.54 -19.88 -10.09
C SER A 43 -2.83 -19.03 -8.84
N SER A 44 -4.09 -18.66 -8.62
CA SER A 44 -4.56 -17.94 -7.42
C SER A 44 -4.31 -18.68 -6.08
N PHE A 45 -3.72 -19.88 -6.13
CA PHE A 45 -3.35 -20.71 -4.97
C PHE A 45 -1.83 -20.70 -4.69
N GLY A 46 -1.05 -19.94 -5.44
CA GLY A 46 0.36 -19.74 -5.13
C GLY A 46 0.49 -18.80 -3.94
N GLY A 47 1.03 -19.27 -2.82
CA GLY A 47 1.22 -18.49 -1.58
C GLY A 47 2.26 -17.36 -1.66
N ARG A 48 2.46 -16.77 -2.85
CA ARG A 48 3.27 -15.56 -3.05
C ARG A 48 2.37 -14.48 -3.62
N GLY A 49 2.08 -13.46 -2.82
CA GLY A 49 1.37 -12.28 -3.29
C GLY A 49 2.24 -11.36 -4.13
N MET A 50 1.61 -10.35 -4.75
CA MET A 50 2.29 -9.25 -5.42
C MET A 50 1.98 -7.95 -4.70
N VAL A 51 3.03 -7.19 -4.46
CA VAL A 51 2.91 -5.79 -4.07
C VAL A 51 2.68 -4.97 -5.32
N SER A 52 1.59 -4.21 -5.36
CA SER A 52 1.28 -3.31 -6.48
C SER A 52 2.21 -2.09 -6.47
N SER A 53 2.49 -1.53 -7.65
CA SER A 53 3.47 -0.45 -7.81
C SER A 53 2.94 0.73 -8.61
N ALA A 54 3.47 1.91 -8.30
CA ALA A 54 3.22 3.13 -9.05
C ALA A 54 4.51 3.92 -9.24
N THR A 55 4.65 4.58 -10.38
CA THR A 55 5.76 5.48 -10.70
C THR A 55 5.18 6.87 -10.95
N PHE A 56 5.74 7.86 -10.24
CA PHE A 56 5.38 9.27 -10.36
C PHE A 56 6.57 10.05 -10.91
N THR A 57 6.33 10.88 -11.92
CA THR A 57 7.37 11.78 -12.46
C THR A 57 6.98 13.22 -12.11
N LEU A 58 7.87 13.93 -11.42
CA LEU A 58 7.67 15.31 -11.03
C LEU A 58 8.72 16.24 -11.64
N ALA A 59 8.33 17.47 -11.92
CA ALA A 59 9.21 18.53 -12.38
C ALA A 59 10.12 19.02 -11.24
N ASN A 60 11.44 19.01 -11.48
CA ASN A 60 12.48 19.42 -10.54
C ASN A 60 13.38 20.53 -11.12
N HIS A 61 12.77 21.55 -11.73
CA HIS A 61 13.50 22.63 -12.41
C HIS A 61 14.29 23.55 -11.47
N ASP A 62 13.87 23.63 -10.22
CA ASP A 62 14.43 24.47 -9.16
C ASP A 62 15.27 23.67 -8.14
N GLY A 63 15.48 22.37 -8.37
CA GLY A 63 16.26 21.51 -7.49
C GLY A 63 15.60 21.22 -6.14
N ARG A 64 14.29 21.46 -6.00
CA ARG A 64 13.53 21.22 -4.75
C ARG A 64 13.65 19.79 -4.23
N TYR A 65 13.68 18.81 -5.14
CA TYR A 65 13.81 17.39 -4.82
C TYR A 65 15.24 16.87 -4.98
N SER A 66 16.23 17.76 -4.88
CA SER A 66 17.64 17.39 -4.88
C SER A 66 18.19 17.36 -3.46
N ALA A 67 19.05 16.39 -3.17
CA ALA A 67 19.74 16.29 -1.88
C ALA A 67 20.71 17.47 -1.65
N ASP A 68 21.23 18.06 -2.73
CA ASP A 68 22.12 19.21 -2.71
C ASP A 68 21.38 20.56 -2.85
N GLY A 69 20.04 20.52 -2.86
CA GLY A 69 19.19 21.71 -2.93
C GLY A 69 19.20 22.52 -1.63
N ASP A 70 18.69 23.74 -1.69
CA ASP A 70 18.56 24.62 -0.52
C ASP A 70 17.12 24.58 0.04
N GLY A 71 16.97 24.39 1.36
CA GLY A 71 15.68 24.38 2.06
C GLY A 71 15.28 23.06 2.75
N ALA A 72 14.08 23.05 3.35
CA ALA A 72 13.63 21.96 4.22
C ALA A 72 13.52 20.59 3.52
N MET A 73 13.28 20.56 2.21
CA MET A 73 13.19 19.31 1.44
C MET A 73 14.54 18.59 1.33
N ALA A 74 15.65 19.33 1.21
CA ALA A 74 16.99 18.72 1.22
C ALA A 74 17.27 18.01 2.55
N ALA A 75 16.79 18.57 3.67
CA ALA A 75 16.90 17.93 4.99
C ALA A 75 16.07 16.65 5.10
N TYR A 76 14.88 16.59 4.48
CA TYR A 76 14.05 15.37 4.44
C TYR A 76 14.62 14.31 3.50
N MET A 77 15.31 14.72 2.44
CA MET A 77 15.93 13.79 1.49
C MET A 77 17.31 13.29 1.95
N ALA A 78 17.95 13.99 2.88
CA ALA A 78 19.18 13.56 3.50
C ALA A 78 19.00 12.23 4.27
N ASN A 79 20.09 11.45 4.39
CA ASN A 79 20.16 10.23 5.21
C ASN A 79 19.07 9.17 4.92
N ASN A 80 18.73 8.94 3.64
CA ASN A 80 17.72 7.94 3.24
C ASN A 80 16.30 8.25 3.76
N GLY A 81 16.02 9.50 4.15
CA GLY A 81 14.74 9.94 4.72
C GLY A 81 13.53 9.88 3.77
N THR A 82 13.73 9.50 2.51
CA THR A 82 12.65 9.29 1.54
C THR A 82 12.14 7.85 1.49
N TYR A 83 12.87 6.90 2.05
CA TYR A 83 12.49 5.50 2.04
C TYR A 83 11.30 5.26 2.98
N GLN A 84 10.31 4.51 2.50
CA GLN A 84 9.07 4.18 3.21
C GLN A 84 8.17 5.37 3.58
N MET A 85 8.40 6.54 2.99
CA MET A 85 7.54 7.70 3.24
C MET A 85 6.18 7.54 2.55
N PRO A 86 5.05 7.87 3.22
CA PRO A 86 3.73 7.75 2.62
C PRO A 86 3.50 8.68 1.42
N ILE A 87 2.78 8.15 0.43
CA ILE A 87 2.41 8.84 -0.82
C ILE A 87 0.98 8.45 -1.20
N SER A 88 0.17 9.43 -1.62
CA SER A 88 -1.19 9.20 -2.10
C SER A 88 -1.54 10.00 -3.34
N LEU A 89 -2.33 9.40 -4.23
CA LEU A 89 -2.88 10.02 -5.42
C LEU A 89 -4.41 9.92 -5.40
N VAL A 90 -5.06 11.09 -5.46
CA VAL A 90 -6.52 11.25 -5.55
C VAL A 90 -6.87 11.93 -6.87
N ALA A 91 -7.92 11.45 -7.54
CA ALA A 91 -8.56 12.16 -8.63
C ALA A 91 -9.92 12.71 -8.18
N SER A 92 -10.10 14.02 -8.31
CA SER A 92 -11.34 14.71 -7.96
C SER A 92 -12.03 15.23 -9.22
N ILE A 93 -13.32 15.00 -9.29
CA ILE A 93 -14.22 15.51 -10.32
C ILE A 93 -14.84 16.80 -9.77
N GLY A 94 -15.00 17.83 -10.60
CA GLY A 94 -15.52 19.15 -10.20
C GLY A 94 -16.94 19.18 -9.61
N ASP A 95 -17.60 18.03 -9.46
CA ASP A 95 -18.85 17.84 -8.71
C ASP A 95 -18.63 17.50 -7.22
N GLY A 96 -17.37 17.44 -6.78
CA GLY A 96 -16.98 17.10 -5.41
C GLY A 96 -16.68 15.61 -5.21
N THR A 97 -16.92 14.76 -6.21
CA THR A 97 -16.59 13.33 -6.14
C THR A 97 -15.08 13.15 -6.21
N SER A 98 -14.51 12.43 -5.25
CA SER A 98 -13.08 12.11 -5.24
C SER A 98 -12.89 10.60 -5.17
N VAL A 99 -11.94 10.09 -5.95
CA VAL A 99 -11.57 8.69 -5.99
C VAL A 99 -10.08 8.58 -5.66
N GLN A 100 -9.78 7.80 -4.62
CA GLN A 100 -8.41 7.42 -4.29
C GLN A 100 -7.93 6.40 -5.33
N LEU A 101 -6.80 6.69 -5.98
CA LEU A 101 -6.23 5.84 -7.02
C LEU A 101 -5.03 5.03 -6.53
N PHE A 102 -4.27 5.59 -5.59
CA PHE A 102 -3.10 4.94 -5.05
C PHE A 102 -2.76 5.46 -3.67
N SER A 103 -2.51 4.56 -2.74
CA SER A 103 -1.92 4.84 -1.44
C SER A 103 -0.75 3.88 -1.26
N GLY A 104 0.41 4.45 -0.99
CA GLY A 104 1.67 3.74 -1.07
C GLY A 104 2.74 4.30 -0.14
N VAL A 105 3.87 3.60 -0.13
CA VAL A 105 5.12 4.05 0.44
C VAL A 105 6.16 4.17 -0.67
N ILE A 106 7.06 5.14 -0.54
CA ILE A 106 8.15 5.36 -1.49
C ILE A 106 9.21 4.27 -1.32
N LYS A 107 9.58 3.62 -2.43
CA LYS A 107 10.68 2.64 -2.46
C LYS A 107 11.99 3.27 -2.87
N THR A 108 11.98 4.05 -3.94
CA THR A 108 13.17 4.73 -4.44
C THR A 108 12.81 6.06 -5.08
N VAL A 109 13.70 7.04 -4.91
CA VAL A 109 13.64 8.33 -5.60
C VAL A 109 14.87 8.43 -6.49
N ARG A 110 14.67 8.75 -7.77
CA ARG A 110 15.74 8.93 -8.74
C ARG A 110 15.66 10.33 -9.31
N GLU A 111 16.73 11.09 -9.12
CA GLU A 111 16.86 12.41 -9.71
C GLU A 111 17.53 12.32 -11.08
N GLN A 112 17.02 13.07 -12.04
CA GLN A 112 17.70 13.35 -13.29
C GLN A 112 18.02 14.84 -13.35
N SER A 113 19.32 15.17 -13.33
CA SER A 113 19.78 16.55 -13.42
C SER A 113 19.36 17.19 -14.75
N PRO A 114 19.08 18.50 -14.76
CA PRO A 114 18.74 19.22 -15.98
C PRO A 114 19.88 19.12 -17.00
N THR A 115 19.51 18.89 -18.26
CA THR A 115 20.43 18.95 -19.40
C THR A 115 20.07 20.17 -20.25
N PRO A 116 20.95 20.63 -21.16
CA PRO A 116 20.65 21.78 -22.02
C PRO A 116 19.36 21.65 -22.85
N THR A 117 18.85 20.43 -23.03
CA THR A 117 17.66 20.11 -23.83
C THR A 117 16.46 19.64 -23.00
N GLN A 118 16.63 19.35 -21.70
CA GLN A 118 15.58 18.80 -20.84
C GLN A 118 15.67 19.38 -19.43
N THR A 119 14.54 19.84 -18.93
CA THR A 119 14.36 20.26 -17.53
C THR A 119 14.61 19.09 -16.58
N GLY A 120 15.18 19.36 -15.40
CA GLY A 120 15.38 18.36 -14.37
C GLY A 120 14.05 17.74 -13.93
N ILE A 121 14.07 16.42 -13.73
CA ILE A 121 12.91 15.64 -13.26
C ILE A 121 13.31 14.75 -12.11
N VAL A 122 12.33 14.39 -11.29
CA VAL A 122 12.47 13.35 -10.27
C VAL A 122 11.44 12.26 -10.53
N THR A 123 11.90 11.02 -10.48
CA THR A 123 11.08 9.82 -10.62
C THR A 123 10.99 9.12 -9.28
N ILE A 124 9.77 8.90 -8.81
CA ILE A 124 9.47 8.25 -7.54
C ILE A 124 8.82 6.91 -7.85
N ASP A 125 9.45 5.83 -7.42
CA ASP A 125 8.86 4.50 -7.44
C ASP A 125 8.24 4.23 -6.07
N ALA A 126 6.94 3.93 -6.06
CA ALA A 126 6.14 3.67 -4.88
C ALA A 126 5.50 2.27 -4.95
N ARG A 127 5.18 1.74 -3.79
CA ARG A 127 4.56 0.42 -3.60
C ARG A 127 3.39 0.52 -2.62
N THR A 128 2.41 -0.38 -2.70
CA THR A 128 1.30 -0.44 -1.74
C THR A 128 1.79 -0.73 -0.31
N MET A 129 0.91 -0.54 0.69
CA MET A 129 1.28 -0.62 2.13
C MET A 129 1.93 -1.94 2.54
N GLU A 130 1.63 -3.03 1.84
CA GLU A 130 2.23 -4.34 2.10
C GLU A 130 3.76 -4.31 2.11
N ASP A 131 4.40 -3.49 1.26
CA ASP A 131 5.86 -3.39 1.23
C ASP A 131 6.46 -2.87 2.54
N MET A 132 5.70 -2.07 3.29
CA MET A 132 6.13 -1.53 4.58
C MET A 132 6.28 -2.64 5.61
N TYR A 133 5.37 -3.62 5.58
CA TYR A 133 5.32 -4.74 6.51
C TYR A 133 6.01 -6.00 5.99
N LEU A 134 6.41 -6.03 4.71
CA LEU A 134 7.05 -7.19 4.09
C LEU A 134 8.36 -7.60 4.78
N ASN A 135 9.14 -6.64 5.26
CA ASN A 135 10.38 -6.93 6.01
C ASN A 135 10.18 -7.00 7.53
N ARG A 136 8.94 -6.82 8.02
CA ARG A 136 8.63 -6.91 9.44
C ARG A 136 8.58 -8.39 9.82
N ARG A 137 9.58 -8.81 10.60
CA ARG A 137 9.63 -10.16 11.17
C ARG A 137 8.90 -10.19 12.50
N GLN A 138 8.11 -11.23 12.71
CA GLN A 138 7.29 -11.39 13.91
C GLN A 138 7.31 -12.84 14.38
N SER A 139 7.18 -13.02 15.70
CA SER A 139 7.05 -14.34 16.32
C SER A 139 5.79 -14.38 17.17
N THR A 140 5.04 -15.48 17.10
CA THR A 140 3.88 -15.69 17.96
C THR A 140 4.34 -16.12 19.35
N THR A 141 3.81 -15.47 20.38
CA THR A 141 4.10 -15.87 21.77
C THR A 141 3.41 -17.19 22.09
N VAL A 142 3.98 -17.98 23.00
CA VAL A 142 3.38 -19.26 23.46
C VAL A 142 1.96 -19.05 24.00
N THR A 143 1.72 -17.93 24.69
CA THR A 143 0.39 -17.58 25.20
C THR A 143 -0.61 -17.34 24.07
N ALA A 144 -0.23 -16.54 23.06
CA ALA A 144 -1.09 -16.28 21.91
C ALA A 144 -1.37 -17.56 21.12
N PHE A 145 -0.36 -18.43 20.95
CA PHE A 145 -0.54 -19.72 20.30
C PHE A 145 -1.56 -20.62 21.02
N ALA A 146 -1.46 -20.71 22.35
CA ALA A 146 -2.41 -21.49 23.16
C ALA A 146 -3.83 -20.91 23.05
N GLU A 147 -3.96 -19.58 23.11
CA GLU A 147 -5.23 -18.86 22.95
C GLU A 147 -5.87 -19.15 21.58
N MET A 148 -5.12 -19.00 20.49
CA MET A 148 -5.60 -19.25 19.13
C MET A 148 -6.13 -20.69 18.95
N HIS A 149 -5.45 -21.67 19.55
CA HIS A 149 -5.87 -23.07 19.53
C HIS A 149 -7.14 -23.28 20.38
N ASP A 150 -7.13 -22.83 21.63
CA ASP A 150 -8.20 -23.10 22.60
C ASP A 150 -9.51 -22.40 22.22
N GLU A 151 -9.42 -21.20 21.64
CA GLU A 151 -10.58 -20.44 21.15
C GLU A 151 -11.02 -20.84 19.74
N SER A 152 -10.30 -21.79 19.09
CA SER A 152 -10.62 -22.31 17.76
C SER A 152 -10.68 -21.24 16.66
N TYR A 153 -9.62 -20.43 16.56
CA TYR A 153 -9.56 -19.31 15.62
C TYR A 153 -9.73 -19.75 14.16
N THR A 154 -10.38 -18.88 13.40
CA THR A 154 -10.44 -18.98 11.94
C THR A 154 -9.24 -18.29 11.31
N GLU A 155 -9.03 -18.48 10.01
CA GLU A 155 -7.97 -17.78 9.27
C GLU A 155 -8.07 -16.25 9.40
N ALA A 156 -9.30 -15.72 9.47
CA ALA A 156 -9.54 -14.30 9.66
C ALA A 156 -9.10 -13.81 11.05
N ASP A 157 -9.42 -14.56 12.10
CA ASP A 157 -9.03 -14.22 13.47
C ASP A 157 -7.51 -14.27 13.65
N ILE A 158 -6.88 -15.26 13.01
CA ILE A 158 -5.42 -15.42 12.98
C ILE A 158 -4.76 -14.22 12.29
N MET A 159 -5.23 -13.83 11.10
CA MET A 159 -4.72 -12.67 10.38
C MET A 159 -4.91 -11.39 11.18
N ALA A 160 -6.09 -11.18 11.75
CA ALA A 160 -6.39 -10.00 12.57
C ALA A 160 -5.40 -9.92 13.75
N ARG A 161 -5.22 -11.02 14.49
CA ARG A 161 -4.27 -11.07 15.59
C ARG A 161 -2.84 -10.77 15.16
N TRP A 162 -2.38 -11.33 14.04
CA TRP A 162 -1.03 -11.06 13.55
C TRP A 162 -0.82 -9.61 13.14
N LEU A 163 -1.82 -8.97 12.53
CA LEU A 163 -1.79 -7.54 12.19
C LEU A 163 -1.84 -6.65 13.44
N ASP A 164 -2.65 -7.00 14.43
CA ASP A 164 -2.73 -6.29 15.71
C ASP A 164 -1.40 -6.33 16.47
N ASP A 165 -0.79 -7.52 16.55
CA ASP A 165 0.54 -7.71 17.15
C ASP A 165 1.63 -6.92 16.39
N ALA A 166 1.41 -6.63 15.10
CA ALA A 166 2.27 -5.77 14.29
C ALA A 166 2.04 -4.27 14.52
N GLY A 167 1.04 -3.91 15.33
CA GLY A 167 0.68 -2.54 15.69
C GLY A 167 -0.26 -1.86 14.70
N LEU A 168 -0.90 -2.62 13.80
CA LEU A 168 -2.00 -2.09 12.99
C LEU A 168 -3.25 -1.97 13.86
N THR A 169 -4.07 -0.97 13.57
CA THR A 169 -5.36 -0.74 14.25
C THR A 169 -6.53 -0.85 13.30
N ASP A 170 -7.74 -0.91 13.86
CA ASP A 170 -9.00 -0.77 13.11
C ASP A 170 -8.93 0.41 12.12
N GLY A 171 -9.27 0.12 10.85
CA GLY A 171 -9.19 1.09 9.75
C GLY A 171 -7.84 1.16 9.03
N GLN A 172 -6.90 0.25 9.33
CA GLN A 172 -5.70 0.01 8.52
C GLN A 172 -5.71 -1.35 7.82
N TYR A 173 -6.70 -2.18 8.15
CA TYR A 173 -6.98 -3.44 7.47
C TYR A 173 -8.48 -3.70 7.42
N THR A 174 -8.90 -4.52 6.46
CA THR A 174 -10.26 -5.04 6.32
C THR A 174 -10.18 -6.54 6.07
N ILE A 175 -10.76 -7.33 6.97
CA ILE A 175 -10.69 -8.79 6.91
C ILE A 175 -12.10 -9.36 6.75
N ASP A 176 -12.33 -10.07 5.66
CA ASP A 176 -13.52 -10.88 5.48
C ASP A 176 -13.65 -11.98 6.55
N PRO A 177 -14.86 -12.37 6.96
CA PRO A 177 -15.04 -13.45 7.93
C PRO A 177 -14.37 -14.76 7.49
N GLY A 178 -13.75 -15.46 8.43
CA GLY A 178 -13.08 -16.73 8.15
C GLY A 178 -14.05 -17.85 7.78
N LEU A 179 -13.60 -18.75 6.91
CA LEU A 179 -14.33 -19.94 6.46
C LEU A 179 -13.81 -21.22 7.11
N PHE A 180 -12.55 -21.25 7.53
CA PHE A 180 -11.87 -22.44 8.02
C PHE A 180 -11.29 -22.22 9.41
N ARG A 181 -11.58 -23.14 10.33
CA ARG A 181 -10.87 -23.17 11.62
C ARG A 181 -9.48 -23.77 11.42
N ILE A 182 -8.47 -23.09 11.94
CA ILE A 182 -7.09 -23.53 11.83
C ILE A 182 -6.60 -23.83 13.25
N PRO A 183 -6.44 -25.12 13.60
CA PRO A 183 -6.14 -25.51 14.97
C PRO A 183 -4.74 -25.08 15.41
N TYR A 184 -3.78 -24.97 14.49
CA TYR A 184 -2.40 -24.63 14.81
C TYR A 184 -1.84 -23.66 13.78
N ALA A 185 -1.52 -22.45 14.21
CA ALA A 185 -0.84 -21.43 13.43
C ALA A 185 0.08 -20.63 14.35
N TRP A 186 1.29 -20.33 13.86
CA TRP A 186 2.27 -19.51 14.57
C TRP A 186 3.19 -18.86 13.55
N LEU A 187 3.83 -17.76 13.96
CA LEU A 187 4.94 -17.13 13.26
C LEU A 187 6.24 -17.45 14.02
N ASP A 188 7.30 -17.82 13.31
CA ASP A 188 8.63 -18.07 13.92
C ASP A 188 9.71 -17.16 13.31
N ASP A 189 9.66 -15.87 13.64
CA ASP A 189 10.54 -14.84 13.06
C ASP A 189 10.34 -14.76 11.53
N GLU A 190 9.10 -14.80 11.08
CA GLU A 190 8.74 -14.82 9.64
C GLU A 190 8.18 -13.48 9.19
N SER A 191 8.16 -13.26 7.86
CA SER A 191 7.55 -12.06 7.29
C SER A 191 6.03 -12.12 7.49
N LEU A 192 5.50 -11.13 8.20
CA LEU A 192 4.06 -11.00 8.45
C LEU A 192 3.23 -11.09 7.17
N VAL A 193 3.64 -10.36 6.13
CA VAL A 193 2.89 -10.27 4.87
C VAL A 193 2.98 -11.57 4.08
N GLU A 194 4.15 -12.22 4.04
CA GLU A 194 4.30 -13.50 3.33
C GLU A 194 3.46 -14.60 3.98
N GLU A 195 3.42 -14.64 5.32
CA GLU A 195 2.57 -15.59 6.05
C GLU A 195 1.08 -15.31 5.87
N CYS A 196 0.66 -14.04 5.82
CA CYS A 196 -0.71 -13.68 5.46
C CYS A 196 -1.06 -14.12 4.02
N TRP A 197 -0.14 -13.99 3.06
CA TRP A 197 -0.36 -14.50 1.69
C TRP A 197 -0.45 -16.02 1.64
N LEU A 198 0.40 -16.74 2.39
CA LEU A 198 0.37 -18.19 2.48
C LEU A 198 -0.94 -18.69 3.09
N LEU A 199 -1.34 -18.08 4.21
CA LEU A 199 -2.58 -18.40 4.91
C LEU A 199 -3.81 -18.11 4.05
N ALA A 200 -3.83 -16.95 3.38
CA ALA A 200 -4.91 -16.60 2.46
C ALA A 200 -5.02 -17.62 1.31
N ALA A 201 -3.89 -17.96 0.69
CA ALA A 201 -3.85 -18.93 -0.41
C ALA A 201 -4.30 -20.34 0.04
N ALA A 202 -3.92 -20.78 1.25
CA ALA A 202 -4.32 -22.06 1.81
C ALA A 202 -5.85 -22.15 2.03
N CYS A 203 -6.48 -21.03 2.36
CA CYS A 203 -7.94 -20.92 2.53
C CYS A 203 -8.68 -20.56 1.24
N GLY A 204 -7.99 -20.46 0.09
CA GLY A 204 -8.58 -20.07 -1.19
C GLY A 204 -9.05 -18.61 -1.24
N GLY A 205 -8.56 -17.78 -0.32
CA GLY A 205 -8.75 -16.34 -0.30
C GLY A 205 -7.57 -15.60 -0.92
N ARG A 206 -7.56 -14.27 -0.75
CA ARG A 206 -6.47 -13.38 -1.18
C ARG A 206 -6.21 -12.31 -0.13
N PHE A 207 -4.95 -11.90 -0.03
CA PHE A 207 -4.51 -10.81 0.83
C PHE A 207 -3.71 -9.81 -0.01
N TYR A 208 -4.09 -8.53 0.02
CA TYR A 208 -3.49 -7.48 -0.81
C TYR A 208 -3.64 -6.09 -0.18
N GLY A 209 -2.83 -5.11 -0.59
CA GLY A 209 -2.99 -3.70 -0.23
C GLY A 209 -3.90 -2.95 -1.22
N ASP A 210 -4.96 -2.31 -0.72
CA ASP A 210 -5.89 -1.54 -1.55
C ASP A 210 -5.41 -0.10 -1.84
N ALA A 211 -6.03 0.54 -2.82
CA ALA A 211 -5.79 1.94 -3.18
C ALA A 211 -6.02 2.91 -2.02
N ASN A 212 -6.88 2.57 -1.05
CA ASN A 212 -7.12 3.35 0.17
C ASN A 212 -5.96 3.30 1.17
N GLY A 213 -5.05 2.33 1.03
CA GLY A 213 -3.94 2.13 1.96
C GLY A 213 -4.22 1.09 3.04
N ASP A 214 -5.34 0.37 2.92
CA ASP A 214 -5.70 -0.70 3.85
C ASP A 214 -5.17 -2.04 3.37
N LEU A 215 -4.79 -2.91 4.31
CA LEU A 215 -4.53 -4.32 4.03
C LEU A 215 -5.85 -5.09 3.99
N VAL A 216 -6.15 -5.74 2.89
CA VAL A 216 -7.44 -6.41 2.67
C VAL A 216 -7.25 -7.91 2.59
N TYR A 217 -7.96 -8.65 3.43
CA TYR A 217 -8.20 -10.08 3.26
C TYR A 217 -9.60 -10.30 2.70
N GLU A 218 -9.67 -11.02 1.58
CA GLU A 218 -10.92 -11.51 1.02
C GLU A 218 -10.95 -13.04 1.03
N ASN A 219 -12.03 -13.60 1.58
CA ASN A 219 -12.19 -15.05 1.64
C ASN A 219 -12.65 -15.63 0.29
N ALA A 220 -12.66 -16.96 0.17
CA ALA A 220 -13.07 -17.65 -1.06
C ALA A 220 -14.53 -17.37 -1.50
N THR A 221 -15.36 -16.78 -0.64
CA THR A 221 -16.76 -16.44 -0.89
C THR A 221 -17.01 -14.93 -1.07
N HIS A 222 -15.95 -14.11 -1.10
CA HIS A 222 -16.07 -12.65 -1.12
C HIS A 222 -17.01 -12.19 -2.25
N TRP A 223 -16.78 -12.67 -3.47
CA TRP A 223 -17.56 -12.37 -4.68
C TRP A 223 -19.06 -12.70 -4.58
N LEU A 224 -19.46 -13.62 -3.71
CA LEU A 224 -20.88 -13.93 -3.48
C LEU A 224 -21.55 -12.86 -2.60
N LYS A 225 -20.77 -12.24 -1.72
CA LYS A 225 -21.23 -11.28 -0.70
C LYS A 225 -21.06 -9.84 -1.17
N THR A 226 -20.17 -9.57 -2.12
CA THR A 226 -19.94 -8.23 -2.65
C THR A 226 -21.19 -7.72 -3.40
N PRO A 227 -21.71 -6.53 -3.08
CA PRO A 227 -22.78 -5.92 -3.85
C PRO A 227 -22.30 -5.66 -5.28
N HIS A 228 -23.00 -6.20 -6.27
CA HIS A 228 -22.72 -5.97 -7.68
C HIS A 228 -23.88 -5.19 -8.32
N THR A 229 -23.54 -4.19 -9.11
CA THR A 229 -24.50 -3.38 -9.85
C THR A 229 -24.91 -4.14 -11.12
N THR A 230 -26.18 -4.54 -11.24
CA THR A 230 -26.70 -5.28 -12.41
C THR A 230 -27.33 -4.38 -13.49
N VAL A 231 -27.25 -3.06 -13.36
CA VAL A 231 -27.79 -2.15 -14.38
C VAL A 231 -26.88 -2.13 -15.61
N SER A 232 -27.31 -2.82 -16.66
CA SER A 232 -26.85 -2.63 -18.02
C SER A 232 -27.44 -1.32 -18.56
N THR A 233 -26.58 -0.36 -18.92
CA THR A 233 -26.94 0.76 -19.80
C THR A 233 -26.96 0.33 -21.25
#